data_AF-A0A8H5XWA7-F1
#
_entry.id   AF-A0A8H5XWA7-F1
#
_cell.length_a   1.000
_cell.length_b   1.000
_cell.length_c   1.000
_cell.angle_alpha   90.00
_cell.angle_beta   90.00
_cell.angle_gamma   90.00
#
_symmetry.space_group_name_H-M   'P 1'
#
loop_
_entity.id
_entity.type
_entity.pdbx_description
1 polymer ?
#
loop_
_entity_poly.entity_id
_entity_poly.type
_entity_poly.pdbx_seq_one_letter_code
_entity_poly.pdbx_strand_id
1 'polypeptide(L)'
;MPEYPFLLQVIKADAIQRAKTAKENIGYRMASGIEVTGLPKSIQDIIEVTRQIGLRYPWPDAFCIVQNDKADKDHQFNSIAEFYKQADILISAASASDCSEGSLQSRRVDRCYGSIFELPYKWKVDGHETQHLVSSRVISFGSRQIKWTY
;
A
#
# COMPACT_ATOMS: atom_id res chain seq x y z
N MET A 1 3.31 -12.15 29.92
CA MET A 1 3.57 -10.70 29.98
C MET A 1 2.21 -10.00 29.93
N PRO A 2 1.92 -9.01 30.78
CA PRO A 2 0.65 -8.29 30.67
C PRO A 2 0.68 -7.43 29.41
N GLU A 3 -0.14 -7.79 28.42
CA GLU A 3 -0.45 -6.89 27.32
C GLU A 3 -1.19 -5.69 27.91
N TYR A 4 -0.73 -4.47 27.63
CA TYR A 4 -1.40 -3.23 28.05
C TYR A 4 -2.31 -2.77 26.91
N PRO A 5 -3.59 -3.18 26.88
CA PRO A 5 -4.43 -3.01 25.69
C PRO A 5 -4.66 -1.53 25.41
N PHE A 6 -4.70 -0.71 26.47
CA PHE A 6 -4.83 0.74 26.39
C PHE A 6 -3.60 1.41 25.74
N LEU A 7 -2.38 1.01 26.12
CA LEU A 7 -1.17 1.56 25.52
C LEU A 7 -1.07 1.19 24.03
N LEU A 8 -1.43 -0.05 23.69
CA LEU A 8 -1.49 -0.48 22.29
C LEU A 8 -2.52 0.33 21.50
N GLN A 9 -3.70 0.62 22.05
CA GLN A 9 -4.69 1.48 21.40
C GLN A 9 -4.18 2.92 21.17
N VAL A 10 -3.52 3.50 22.17
CA VAL A 10 -2.93 4.85 22.05
C VAL A 10 -1.85 4.90 20.98
N ILE A 11 -0.95 3.91 20.97
CA ILE A 11 0.11 3.80 19.94
C ILE A 11 -0.50 3.64 18.55
N LYS A 12 -1.55 2.82 18.40
CA LYS A 12 -2.28 2.65 17.14
C LYS A 12 -2.88 3.97 16.66
N ALA A 13 -3.58 4.69 17.54
CA ALA A 13 -4.22 5.96 17.20
C ALA A 13 -3.20 7.04 16.79
N ASP A 14 -2.08 7.11 17.51
CA ASP A 14 -0.97 8.01 17.24
C ASP A 14 -0.29 7.70 15.89
N ALA A 15 -0.02 6.42 15.59
CA ALA A 15 0.51 6.00 14.29
C ALA A 15 -0.44 6.37 13.14
N ILE A 16 -1.75 6.12 13.29
CA ILE A 16 -2.76 6.50 12.31
C ILE A 16 -2.76 8.03 12.11
N GLN A 17 -2.62 8.80 13.20
CA GLN A 17 -2.59 10.26 13.11
C GLN A 17 -1.32 10.76 12.40
N ARG A 18 -0.16 10.16 12.66
CA ARG A 18 1.09 10.46 11.93
C ARG A 18 0.96 10.18 10.44
N ALA A 19 0.17 9.20 10.04
CA ALA A 19 -0.04 8.93 8.62
C ALA A 19 -0.79 10.08 7.92
N LYS A 20 -1.78 10.71 8.57
CA LYS A 20 -2.70 11.65 7.93
C LYS A 20 -2.05 12.96 7.47
N THR A 21 -2.22 13.29 6.19
CA THR A 21 -1.89 14.61 5.63
C THR A 21 -3.03 15.60 5.92
N ALA A 22 -2.68 16.81 6.30
CA ALA A 22 -3.59 17.92 6.60
C ALA A 22 -2.96 19.21 6.08
N LYS A 23 -3.75 20.25 5.79
CA LYS A 23 -3.24 21.50 5.17
C LYS A 23 -2.02 22.07 5.90
N GLU A 24 -2.02 21.97 7.22
CA GLU A 24 -0.98 22.53 8.09
C GLU A 24 0.35 21.77 7.96
N ASN A 25 0.31 20.49 7.56
CA ASN A 25 1.48 19.63 7.53
C ASN A 25 2.08 19.40 6.13
N ILE A 26 1.39 19.81 5.06
CA ILE A 26 1.86 19.64 3.68
C ILE A 26 3.24 20.29 3.47
N GLY A 27 3.40 21.54 3.91
CA GLY A 27 4.61 22.32 3.66
C GLY A 27 5.88 21.64 4.17
N TYR A 28 5.89 21.21 5.44
CA TYR A 28 7.07 20.54 5.99
C TYR A 28 7.24 19.11 5.44
N ARG A 29 6.15 18.39 5.15
CA ARG A 29 6.21 17.04 4.56
C ARG A 29 6.83 17.05 3.17
N MET A 30 6.53 18.07 2.36
CA MET A 30 7.15 18.24 1.04
C MET A 30 8.63 18.62 1.13
N ALA A 31 9.00 19.42 2.14
CA ALA A 31 10.38 19.86 2.32
C ALA A 31 11.29 18.78 2.94
N SER A 32 10.79 18.01 3.91
CA SER A 32 11.60 17.12 4.76
C SER A 32 11.26 15.64 4.59
N GLY A 33 10.22 15.31 3.82
CA GLY A 33 9.69 13.96 3.72
C GLY A 33 8.86 13.54 4.94
N ILE A 34 8.57 12.25 5.02
CA ILE A 34 7.81 11.64 6.11
C ILE A 34 8.68 10.56 6.73
N GLU A 35 8.83 10.61 8.05
CA GLU A 35 9.51 9.56 8.80
C GLU A 35 8.68 8.27 8.72
N VAL A 36 9.29 7.19 8.22
CA VAL A 36 8.60 5.90 8.06
C VAL A 36 8.42 5.19 9.41
N THR A 37 9.39 5.37 10.31
CA THR A 37 9.34 4.89 11.68
C THR A 37 8.19 5.57 12.43
N GLY A 38 7.27 4.78 13.00
CA GLY A 38 6.10 5.28 13.72
C GLY A 38 4.82 5.43 12.90
N LEU A 39 4.86 5.11 11.60
CA LEU A 39 3.64 4.92 10.79
C LEU A 39 2.95 3.59 11.09
N PRO A 40 1.68 3.39 10.69
CA PRO A 40 1.02 2.09 10.75
C PRO A 40 1.82 1.04 9.97
N LYS A 41 1.89 -0.18 10.51
CA LYS A 41 2.73 -1.25 9.96
C LYS A 41 2.41 -1.55 8.49
N SER A 42 1.13 -1.54 8.11
CA SER A 42 0.72 -1.77 6.72
C SER A 42 1.23 -0.69 5.75
N ILE A 43 1.39 0.57 6.20
CA ILE A 43 1.96 1.62 5.37
C ILE A 43 3.48 1.43 5.24
N GLN A 44 4.16 1.07 6.33
CA GLN A 44 5.58 0.73 6.28
C GLN A 44 5.83 -0.42 5.31
N ASP A 45 4.98 -1.45 5.37
CA ASP A 45 5.03 -2.61 4.50
C ASP A 45 4.82 -2.22 3.03
N ILE A 46 3.82 -1.40 2.71
CA ILE A 46 3.59 -0.91 1.34
C ILE A 46 4.81 -0.13 0.83
N ILE A 47 5.40 0.77 1.63
CA ILE A 47 6.60 1.53 1.24
C ILE A 47 7.76 0.59 0.95
N GLU A 48 7.96 -0.44 1.79
CA GLU A 48 8.98 -1.45 1.61
C GLU A 48 8.78 -2.23 0.31
N VAL A 49 7.55 -2.71 0.07
CA VAL A 49 7.17 -3.37 -1.19
C VAL A 49 7.49 -2.48 -2.38
N THR A 50 7.00 -1.24 -2.38
CA THR A 50 7.17 -0.29 -3.48
C THR A 50 8.65 -0.06 -3.82
N ARG A 51 9.51 0.07 -2.81
CA ARG A 51 10.96 0.23 -3.00
C ARG A 51 11.60 -1.02 -3.60
N GLN A 52 11.25 -2.20 -3.08
CA GLN A 52 11.87 -3.45 -3.55
C GLN A 52 11.47 -3.83 -4.98
N ILE A 53 10.29 -3.42 -5.44
CA ILE A 53 9.86 -3.61 -6.84
C ILE A 53 10.36 -2.51 -7.79
N GLY A 54 11.16 -1.56 -7.30
CA GLY A 54 11.76 -0.49 -8.11
C GLY A 54 10.82 0.66 -8.45
N LEU A 55 9.65 0.75 -7.82
CA LEU A 55 8.75 1.88 -7.96
C LEU A 55 9.09 2.98 -6.95
N ARG A 56 8.78 4.23 -7.32
CA ARG A 56 9.16 5.40 -6.52
C ARG A 56 8.04 5.91 -5.62
N TYR A 57 6.79 5.80 -6.05
CA TYR A 57 5.67 6.50 -5.42
C TYR A 57 4.57 5.50 -5.00
N PRO A 58 4.41 5.24 -3.69
CA PRO A 58 3.20 4.61 -3.19
C PRO A 58 2.08 5.65 -3.07
N TRP A 59 0.81 5.22 -3.18
CA TRP A 59 -0.34 6.10 -3.00
C TRP A 59 -1.28 5.62 -1.87
N PRO A 60 -0.91 5.80 -0.58
CA PRO A 60 -1.84 5.67 0.52
C PRO A 60 -2.75 6.90 0.59
N ASP A 61 -4.06 6.70 0.66
CA ASP A 61 -5.05 7.77 0.79
C ASP A 61 -4.76 8.72 1.97
N ALA A 62 -4.24 8.19 3.08
CA ALA A 62 -3.81 8.95 4.25
C ALA A 62 -2.72 9.99 3.93
N PHE A 63 -1.87 9.76 2.93
CA PHE A 63 -0.82 10.68 2.51
C PHE A 63 -1.23 11.62 1.40
N CYS A 64 -1.98 11.10 0.43
CA CYS A 64 -2.21 11.78 -0.83
C CYS A 64 -3.49 12.61 -0.85
N ILE A 65 -4.34 12.49 0.19
CA ILE A 65 -5.57 13.26 0.35
C ILE A 65 -5.47 14.13 1.59
N VAL A 66 -5.90 15.39 1.49
CA VAL A 66 -5.90 16.34 2.60
C VAL A 66 -7.06 16.01 3.55
N GLN A 67 -6.73 15.43 4.69
CA GLN A 67 -7.69 14.80 5.59
C GLN A 67 -8.58 15.80 6.34
N ASN A 68 -8.23 17.07 6.38
CA ASN A 68 -9.03 18.13 6.98
C ASN A 68 -9.66 19.08 5.95
N ASP A 69 -9.66 18.71 4.66
CA ASP A 69 -10.33 19.45 3.61
C ASP A 69 -11.45 18.61 3.00
N LYS A 70 -12.70 19.02 3.26
CA LYS A 70 -13.87 18.32 2.71
C LYS A 70 -13.95 18.45 1.18
N ALA A 71 -13.63 19.61 0.63
CA ALA A 71 -13.71 19.83 -0.82
C ALA A 71 -12.65 18.99 -1.56
N ASP A 72 -11.43 18.93 -1.02
CA ASP A 72 -10.38 18.06 -1.55
C ASP A 72 -10.79 16.59 -1.46
N LYS A 73 -11.26 16.12 -0.29
CA LYS A 73 -11.76 14.74 -0.15
C LYS A 73 -12.82 14.40 -1.18
N ASP A 74 -13.86 15.22 -1.30
CA ASP A 74 -14.96 14.97 -2.23
C ASP A 74 -14.45 14.94 -3.69
N HIS A 75 -13.48 15.79 -4.03
CA HIS A 75 -12.82 15.75 -5.34
C HIS A 75 -12.03 14.44 -5.56
N GLN A 76 -11.19 14.05 -4.60
CA GLN A 76 -10.38 12.84 -4.69
C GLN A 76 -11.25 11.58 -4.75
N PHE A 77 -12.36 11.52 -4.01
CA PHE A 77 -13.30 10.41 -4.07
C PHE A 77 -13.96 10.27 -5.44
N ASN A 78 -14.30 11.39 -6.09
CA ASN A 78 -14.86 11.35 -7.45
C ASN A 78 -13.84 10.88 -8.49
N SER A 79 -12.54 11.03 -8.21
CA SER A 79 -11.45 10.62 -9.10
C SER A 79 -10.78 9.29 -8.71
N ILE A 80 -11.21 8.65 -7.62
CA ILE A 80 -10.55 7.44 -7.07
C ILE A 80 -10.49 6.28 -8.05
N ALA A 81 -11.52 6.14 -8.88
CA ALA A 81 -11.57 5.12 -9.93
C ALA A 81 -10.47 5.31 -10.98
N GLU A 82 -10.16 6.56 -11.34
CA GLU A 82 -9.09 6.87 -12.29
C GLU A 82 -7.71 6.64 -11.67
N PHE A 83 -7.51 6.94 -10.38
CA PHE A 83 -6.26 6.59 -9.68
C PHE A 83 -5.99 5.08 -9.70
N TYR A 84 -7.00 4.25 -9.40
CA TYR A 84 -6.84 2.80 -9.46
C TYR A 84 -6.60 2.27 -10.88
N LYS A 85 -7.23 2.88 -11.88
CA LYS A 85 -7.08 2.50 -13.30
C LYS A 85 -5.70 2.83 -13.85
N GLN A 86 -5.08 3.90 -13.36
CA GLN A 86 -3.76 4.37 -13.81
C GLN A 86 -2.60 3.85 -12.96
N ALA A 87 -2.88 3.09 -11.89
CA ALA A 87 -1.85 2.49 -11.06
C ALA A 87 -1.10 1.38 -11.81
N ASP A 88 0.23 1.39 -11.73
CA ASP A 88 1.06 0.30 -12.25
C ASP A 88 0.74 -1.03 -11.55
N ILE A 89 0.59 -0.96 -10.22
CA ILE A 89 0.32 -2.11 -9.34
C ILE A 89 -0.61 -1.68 -8.21
N LEU A 90 -1.61 -2.50 -7.92
CA LEU A 90 -2.46 -2.38 -6.73
C LEU A 90 -2.01 -3.38 -5.66
N ILE A 91 -1.70 -2.87 -4.46
CA ILE A 91 -1.24 -3.69 -3.33
C ILE A 91 -2.38 -3.83 -2.32
N SER A 92 -2.77 -5.05 -1.98
CA SER A 92 -3.80 -5.34 -0.97
C SER A 92 -3.21 -6.08 0.24
N ALA A 93 -3.43 -5.53 1.43
CA ALA A 93 -3.00 -6.10 2.71
C ALA A 93 -3.98 -7.17 3.23
N ALA A 94 -4.37 -8.13 2.40
CA ALA A 94 -5.50 -9.04 2.65
C ALA A 94 -5.38 -9.95 3.89
N SER A 95 -4.20 -10.06 4.51
CA SER A 95 -3.99 -10.84 5.74
C SER A 95 -4.01 -10.03 7.03
N ALA A 96 -4.09 -8.70 6.94
CA ALA A 96 -4.11 -7.82 8.09
C ALA A 96 -5.57 -7.51 8.45
N SER A 97 -5.94 -7.65 9.73
CA SER A 97 -7.26 -7.23 10.21
C SER A 97 -7.37 -5.70 10.32
N ASP A 98 -6.24 -5.02 10.56
CA ASP A 98 -6.12 -3.57 10.61
C ASP A 98 -4.74 -3.09 10.11
N CYS A 99 -4.56 -1.76 10.01
CA CYS A 99 -3.32 -1.17 9.51
C CYS A 99 -2.10 -1.30 10.45
N SER A 100 -2.30 -1.75 11.69
CA SER A 100 -1.24 -1.93 12.70
C SER A 100 -0.61 -3.32 12.68
N GLU A 101 -1.30 -4.34 12.15
CA GLU A 101 -0.79 -5.71 12.08
C GLU A 101 0.27 -5.90 10.98
N GLY A 102 0.18 -5.13 9.90
CA GLY A 102 1.02 -5.33 8.71
C GLY A 102 0.61 -6.55 7.89
N SER A 103 1.17 -6.67 6.69
CA SER A 103 0.82 -7.71 5.71
C SER A 103 2.01 -8.58 5.27
N LEU A 104 3.25 -8.22 5.66
CA LEU A 104 4.48 -8.94 5.32
C LEU A 104 4.82 -10.10 6.29
N GLN A 105 3.82 -10.68 6.94
CA GLN A 105 4.02 -11.81 7.84
C GLN A 105 4.54 -13.03 7.08
N SER A 106 5.42 -13.82 7.71
CA SER A 106 6.00 -15.02 7.09
C SER A 106 4.91 -16.02 6.71
N ARG A 107 4.74 -16.25 5.40
CA ARG A 107 3.82 -17.29 4.91
C ARG A 107 4.57 -18.54 4.48
N ARG A 108 3.95 -19.68 4.77
CA ARG A 108 4.31 -20.98 4.19
C ARG A 108 3.86 -21.00 2.73
N VAL A 109 4.78 -20.72 1.82
CA VAL A 109 4.53 -20.65 0.37
C VAL A 109 3.89 -21.94 -0.16
N ASP A 110 4.17 -23.08 0.48
CA ASP A 110 3.61 -24.41 0.21
C ASP A 110 2.10 -24.52 0.45
N ARG A 111 1.48 -23.59 1.20
CA ARG A 111 0.04 -23.62 1.51
C ARG A 111 -0.78 -22.52 0.85
N CYS A 112 -0.13 -21.50 0.29
CA CYS A 112 -0.81 -20.25 -0.10
C CYS A 112 -1.25 -20.18 -1.56
N TYR A 113 -0.83 -21.13 -2.41
CA TYR A 113 -1.22 -21.13 -3.82
C TYR A 113 -1.72 -22.51 -4.23
N GLY A 114 -3.03 -22.60 -4.51
CA GLY A 114 -3.48 -23.44 -5.62
C GLY A 114 -2.85 -22.94 -6.94
N SER A 115 -3.07 -23.66 -8.03
CA SER A 115 -2.55 -23.32 -9.38
C SER A 115 -2.50 -21.81 -9.63
N ILE A 116 -1.30 -21.28 -9.86
CA ILE A 116 -1.04 -19.91 -10.29
C ILE A 116 -1.96 -19.64 -11.48
N PHE A 117 -2.87 -18.67 -11.36
CA PHE A 117 -3.73 -18.27 -12.47
C PHE A 117 -3.10 -17.07 -13.18
N GLU A 118 -2.97 -17.14 -14.49
CA GLU A 118 -2.50 -16.01 -15.29
C GLU A 118 -3.67 -15.07 -15.56
N LEU A 119 -3.48 -13.77 -15.28
CA LEU A 119 -4.48 -12.76 -15.59
C LEU A 119 -4.17 -12.15 -16.96
N PRO A 120 -5.10 -12.21 -17.93
CA PRO A 120 -4.91 -11.49 -19.18
C PRO A 120 -4.97 -9.98 -18.89
N TYR A 121 -3.85 -9.28 -19.07
CA TYR A 121 -3.79 -7.82 -18.96
C TYR A 121 -3.67 -7.21 -20.36
N LYS A 122 -4.50 -6.19 -20.61
CA LYS A 122 -4.50 -5.44 -21.87
C LYS A 122 -4.02 -4.03 -21.60
N TRP A 123 -2.99 -3.63 -22.33
CA TRP A 123 -2.50 -2.26 -22.32
C TRP A 123 -2.49 -1.71 -23.76
N LYS A 124 -2.62 -0.39 -23.89
CA LYS A 124 -2.54 0.31 -25.17
C LYS A 124 -1.25 1.13 -25.21
N VAL A 125 -0.25 0.71 -25.99
CA VAL A 125 0.86 1.60 -26.40
C VAL A 125 0.44 2.23 -27.72
N ASP A 126 0.45 3.56 -27.83
CA ASP A 126 0.34 4.28 -29.11
C ASP A 126 -0.80 3.84 -30.05
N GLY A 127 -1.98 3.49 -29.49
CA GLY A 127 -3.15 3.07 -30.27
C GLY A 127 -3.14 1.60 -30.73
N HIS A 128 -2.09 0.84 -30.45
CA HIS A 128 -2.01 -0.60 -30.71
C HIS A 128 -2.35 -1.37 -29.42
N GLU A 129 -3.43 -2.17 -29.45
CA GLU A 129 -3.74 -3.12 -28.38
C GLU A 129 -2.80 -4.33 -28.47
N THR A 130 -1.96 -4.51 -27.45
CA THR A 130 -1.14 -5.71 -27.28
C THR A 130 -1.72 -6.52 -26.11
N GLN A 131 -2.11 -7.77 -26.40
CA GLN A 131 -2.52 -8.73 -25.37
C GLN A 131 -1.29 -9.49 -24.88
N HIS A 132 -0.99 -9.38 -23.59
CA HIS A 132 -0.02 -10.22 -22.94
C HIS A 132 -0.71 -10.98 -21.80
N LEU A 133 -0.41 -12.28 -21.67
CA LEU A 133 -0.72 -13.02 -20.46
C LEU A 133 0.22 -12.50 -19.38
N VAL A 134 -0.32 -11.89 -18.34
CA VAL A 134 0.45 -11.48 -17.17
C VAL A 134 0.08 -12.47 -16.10
N SER A 135 0.99 -13.39 -15.76
CA SER A 135 0.85 -14.24 -14.57
C SER A 135 0.30 -13.39 -13.42
N SER A 136 -0.74 -13.83 -12.69
CA SER A 136 -1.16 -13.13 -11.47
C SER A 136 0.09 -13.06 -10.60
N ARG A 137 0.73 -11.88 -10.58
CA ARG A 137 2.04 -11.72 -9.98
C ARG A 137 1.82 -11.65 -8.49
N VAL A 138 1.66 -12.80 -7.85
CA VAL A 138 1.57 -12.81 -6.41
C VAL A 138 2.97 -12.64 -5.86
N ILE A 139 3.26 -11.40 -5.46
CA ILE A 139 4.49 -11.08 -4.77
C ILE A 139 4.39 -11.70 -3.38
N SER A 140 5.08 -12.83 -3.21
CA SER A 140 5.16 -13.50 -1.93
C SER A 140 6.29 -12.87 -1.12
N PHE A 141 5.92 -12.16 -0.06
CA PHE A 141 6.86 -11.61 0.90
C PHE A 141 7.13 -12.66 1.98
N GLY A 142 8.32 -13.26 1.91
CA GLY A 142 8.90 -13.99 3.03
C GLY A 142 9.77 -13.06 3.86
N SER A 143 10.04 -13.42 5.12
CA SER A 143 10.85 -12.64 6.07
C SER A 143 12.29 -12.33 5.60
N ARG A 144 12.73 -12.87 4.46
CA ARG A 144 14.07 -12.68 3.88
C ARG A 144 14.12 -12.58 2.35
N GLN A 145 12.99 -12.69 1.64
CA GLN A 145 12.98 -12.77 0.16
C GLN A 145 11.66 -12.26 -0.42
N ILE A 146 11.75 -11.49 -1.50
CA ILE A 146 10.66 -11.37 -2.48
C ILE A 146 10.82 -12.50 -3.48
N LYS A 147 9.81 -13.37 -3.56
CA LYS A 147 9.74 -14.37 -4.62
C LYS A 147 8.77 -13.91 -5.69
N TRP A 148 9.32 -13.64 -6.88
CA TRP A 148 8.56 -13.54 -8.11
C TRP A 148 8.35 -14.95 -8.64
N THR A 149 7.11 -15.42 -8.69
CA THR A 149 6.77 -16.61 -9.47
C THR A 149 6.50 -16.17 -10.90
N TYR A 150 7.33 -16.66 -11.82
CA TYR A 150 7.14 -16.59 -13.27
C TYR A 150 6.02 -17.54 -13.67
#